data_AF-A0A924TQT9-F1
#
_entry.id   AF-A0A924TQT9-F1
#
_cell.length_a   1.000
_cell.length_b   1.000
_cell.length_c   1.000
_cell.angle_alpha   90.00
_cell.angle_beta   90.00
_cell.angle_gamma   90.00
#
_symmetry.space_group_name_H-M   'P 1'
#
loop_
_entity.id
_entity.type
_entity.pdbx_description
1 polymer ?
#
loop_
_entity_poly.entity_id
_entity_poly.type
_entity_poly.pdbx_seq_one_letter_code
_entity_poly.pdbx_strand_id
1 'polypeptide(L)'
;LWRQHGTASPLLPLSLFGRPAYAAVSFIGLATGVALYAAVVFLPQYLQSGLHLSPTASAWHLMPLMAGITVAAIGSGKLLRAQTPPGQLARVACALMLLSFGLLVAALRWLPNSPTALSGGLLPLGLGLGLLFPIVTVVAQRVSPTHHMGIATAAPVMLRSLGGAGGVALLAALLAQSMQEELMPLTALAAGAGAKQLPMPAGTFVADAITAAQAHGLQWVFAYAAGAVLLALLVCRWLPQRRAQEASTDASIRPVTA
;
A
#
# COMPACT_ATOMS: atom_id res chain seq x y z
N LEU A 1 22.94 13.59 1.14
CA LEU A 1 23.19 13.33 -0.29
C LEU A 1 24.60 13.77 -0.71
N TRP A 2 25.00 15.04 -0.55
CA TRP A 2 26.35 15.52 -0.93
C TRP A 2 27.52 14.80 -0.21
N ARG A 3 27.39 14.48 1.08
CA ARG A 3 28.40 13.72 1.85
C ARG A 3 28.57 12.25 1.45
N GLN A 4 27.61 11.64 0.74
CA GLN A 4 27.67 10.23 0.36
C GLN A 4 28.48 9.99 -0.93
N HIS A 5 28.73 11.04 -1.73
CA HIS A 5 29.59 10.92 -2.91
C HIS A 5 31.08 10.81 -2.57
N GLY A 6 31.49 11.15 -1.33
CA GLY A 6 32.89 11.20 -0.91
C GLY A 6 33.35 10.09 0.03
N THR A 7 32.49 9.13 0.41
CA THR A 7 32.85 8.09 1.40
C THR A 7 33.07 6.72 0.74
N ALA A 8 34.12 6.01 1.14
CA ALA A 8 34.50 4.69 0.62
C ALA A 8 33.49 3.56 0.93
N SER A 9 32.48 3.81 1.77
CA SER A 9 31.40 2.88 2.10
C SER A 9 30.09 3.64 2.35
N PRO A 10 29.37 4.07 1.29
CA PRO A 10 28.10 4.77 1.45
C PRO A 10 27.03 3.80 1.97
N LEU A 11 26.26 4.23 2.98
CA LEU A 11 25.12 3.49 3.54
C LEU A 11 24.06 3.11 2.48
N LEU A 12 24.02 3.85 1.38
CA LEU A 12 23.11 3.62 0.25
C LEU A 12 23.87 3.97 -1.04
N PRO A 13 24.52 2.99 -1.71
CA PRO A 13 25.25 3.26 -2.94
C PRO A 13 24.24 3.64 -4.03
N LEU A 14 24.20 4.93 -4.36
CA LEU A 14 23.31 5.52 -5.37
C LEU A 14 23.50 4.89 -6.76
N SER A 15 24.66 4.27 -7.00
CA SER A 15 24.94 3.47 -8.20
C SER A 15 23.97 2.30 -8.38
N LEU A 16 23.36 1.77 -7.30
CA LEU A 16 22.31 0.75 -7.41
C LEU A 16 21.02 1.31 -8.02
N PHE A 17 20.65 2.57 -7.73
CA PHE A 17 19.47 3.21 -8.32
C PHE A 17 19.62 3.53 -9.80
N GLY A 18 20.86 3.55 -10.32
CA GLY A 18 21.12 3.60 -11.75
C GLY A 18 20.60 2.36 -12.51
N ARG A 19 20.34 1.24 -11.81
CA ARG A 19 19.73 0.05 -12.40
C ARG A 19 18.20 0.15 -12.36
N PRO A 20 17.50 0.14 -13.50
CA PRO A 20 16.05 0.39 -13.55
C PRO A 20 15.24 -0.65 -12.74
N ALA A 21 15.68 -1.91 -12.72
CA ALA A 21 15.03 -2.95 -11.91
C ALA A 21 15.18 -2.72 -10.40
N TYR A 22 16.30 -2.14 -9.94
CA TYR A 22 16.53 -1.84 -8.53
C TYR A 22 15.72 -0.60 -8.09
N ALA A 23 15.70 0.45 -8.91
CA ALA A 23 14.84 1.59 -8.70
C ALA A 23 13.36 1.18 -8.66
N ALA A 24 12.96 0.25 -9.53
CA ALA A 24 11.60 -0.27 -9.58
C ALA A 24 11.19 -0.96 -8.27
N VAL A 25 11.97 -1.90 -7.75
CA VAL A 25 11.65 -2.57 -6.48
C VAL A 25 11.72 -1.65 -5.27
N SER A 26 12.59 -0.66 -5.31
CA SER A 26 12.68 0.38 -4.29
C SER A 26 11.40 1.20 -4.23
N PHE A 27 10.87 1.62 -5.37
CA PHE A 27 9.60 2.34 -5.47
C PHE A 27 8.40 1.45 -5.09
N ILE A 28 8.39 0.19 -5.52
CA ILE A 28 7.36 -0.78 -5.10
C ILE A 28 7.39 -0.97 -3.57
N GLY A 29 8.58 -1.03 -2.97
CA GLY A 29 8.76 -1.03 -1.52
C GLY A 29 8.06 0.17 -0.88
N LEU A 30 8.33 1.38 -1.36
CA LEU A 30 7.68 2.60 -0.88
C LEU A 30 6.14 2.54 -1.02
N ALA A 31 5.63 2.16 -2.20
CA ALA A 31 4.19 2.09 -2.47
C ALA A 31 3.48 1.04 -1.61
N THR A 32 4.09 -0.13 -1.39
CA THR A 32 3.54 -1.14 -0.46
C THR A 32 3.48 -0.65 0.97
N GLY A 33 4.42 0.21 1.39
CA GLY A 33 4.37 0.91 2.67
C GLY A 33 3.16 1.81 2.78
N VAL A 34 2.96 2.70 1.82
CA VAL A 34 1.77 3.59 1.76
C VAL A 34 0.49 2.76 1.83
N ALA A 35 0.39 1.71 1.01
CA ALA A 35 -0.81 0.88 0.92
C ALA A 35 -1.11 0.10 2.22
N LEU A 36 -0.10 -0.54 2.82
CA LEU A 36 -0.26 -1.30 4.05
C LEU A 36 -0.73 -0.39 5.19
N TYR A 37 -0.06 0.74 5.38
CA TYR A 37 -0.39 1.63 6.48
C TYR A 37 -1.70 2.40 6.23
N ALA A 38 -2.07 2.70 4.98
CA ALA A 38 -3.39 3.25 4.67
C ALA A 38 -4.51 2.36 5.21
N ALA A 39 -4.42 1.04 5.00
CA ALA A 39 -5.42 0.11 5.52
C ALA A 39 -5.30 -0.12 7.03
N VAL A 40 -4.09 -0.36 7.55
CA VAL A 40 -3.90 -0.76 8.96
C VAL A 40 -4.08 0.38 9.94
N VAL A 41 -3.88 1.64 9.54
CA VAL A 41 -4.09 2.80 10.41
C VAL A 41 -5.54 3.28 10.34
N PHE A 42 -6.04 3.56 9.14
CA PHE A 42 -7.31 4.27 9.00
C PHE A 42 -8.53 3.36 9.05
N LEU A 43 -8.41 2.10 8.63
CA LEU A 43 -9.56 1.19 8.65
C LEU A 43 -10.00 0.80 10.07
N PRO A 44 -9.14 0.33 10.99
CA PRO A 44 -9.57 0.10 12.37
C PRO A 44 -10.05 1.38 13.04
N GLN A 45 -9.45 2.53 12.73
CA GLN A 45 -9.93 3.83 13.20
C GLN A 45 -11.39 4.08 12.77
N TYR A 46 -11.74 3.83 11.52
CA TYR A 46 -13.13 3.97 11.03
C TYR A 46 -14.07 2.92 11.64
N LEU A 47 -13.63 1.67 11.76
CA LEU A 47 -14.43 0.59 12.36
C LEU A 47 -14.75 0.89 13.84
N GLN A 48 -13.81 1.46 14.59
CA GLN A 48 -13.98 1.74 16.02
C GLN A 48 -14.69 3.07 16.25
N SER A 49 -14.29 4.15 15.56
CA SER A 49 -14.84 5.48 15.80
C SER A 49 -16.10 5.79 14.99
N GLY A 50 -16.20 5.27 13.75
CA GLY A 50 -17.35 5.49 12.87
C GLY A 50 -18.45 4.44 13.04
N LEU A 51 -18.09 3.16 13.09
CA LEU A 51 -19.07 2.06 13.28
C LEU A 51 -19.26 1.63 14.74
N HIS A 52 -18.60 2.30 15.69
CA HIS A 52 -18.69 2.02 17.13
C HIS A 52 -18.40 0.56 17.51
N LEU A 53 -17.59 -0.15 16.72
CA LEU A 53 -17.19 -1.51 17.03
C LEU A 53 -16.15 -1.53 18.16
N SER A 54 -16.18 -2.58 18.97
CA SER A 54 -15.13 -2.79 19.98
C SER A 54 -13.77 -3.00 19.30
N PRO A 55 -12.65 -2.70 19.99
CA PRO A 55 -11.31 -2.97 19.46
C PRO A 55 -11.12 -4.43 19.03
N THR A 56 -11.69 -5.37 19.78
CA THR A 56 -11.66 -6.81 19.46
C THR A 56 -12.43 -7.14 18.19
N ALA A 57 -13.62 -6.57 17.99
CA ALA A 57 -14.43 -6.77 16.79
C ALA A 57 -13.75 -6.13 15.55
N SER A 58 -13.17 -4.94 15.72
CA SER A 58 -12.38 -4.29 14.66
C SER A 58 -11.19 -5.14 14.23
N ALA A 59 -10.44 -5.71 15.19
CA ALA A 59 -9.33 -6.61 14.90
C ALA A 59 -9.77 -7.89 14.16
N TRP A 60 -10.96 -8.42 14.48
CA TRP A 60 -11.53 -9.57 13.78
C TRP A 60 -11.71 -9.29 12.28
N HIS A 61 -12.21 -8.10 11.94
CA HIS A 61 -12.38 -7.67 10.54
C HIS A 61 -11.06 -7.45 9.79
N LEU A 62 -9.94 -7.30 10.49
CA LEU A 62 -8.60 -7.20 9.88
C LEU A 62 -7.94 -8.56 9.62
N MET A 63 -8.46 -9.66 10.17
CA MET A 63 -7.86 -10.98 9.97
C MET A 63 -7.71 -11.42 8.51
N PRO A 64 -8.66 -11.15 7.59
CA PRO A 64 -8.49 -11.49 6.18
C PRO A 64 -7.23 -10.88 5.55
N LEU A 65 -6.81 -9.70 6.00
CA LEU A 65 -5.56 -9.07 5.57
C LEU A 65 -4.36 -9.95 5.93
N MET A 66 -4.25 -10.33 7.21
CA MET A 66 -3.12 -11.13 7.71
C MET A 66 -3.12 -12.54 7.11
N ALA A 67 -4.30 -13.15 6.97
CA ALA A 67 -4.46 -14.43 6.29
C ALA A 67 -3.98 -14.35 4.84
N GLY A 68 -4.41 -13.33 4.09
CA GLY A 68 -3.96 -13.06 2.73
C GLY A 68 -2.44 -12.90 2.63
N ILE A 69 -1.84 -12.09 3.52
CA ILE A 69 -0.38 -11.87 3.54
C ILE A 69 0.34 -13.20 3.76
N THR A 70 -0.08 -13.98 4.75
CA THR A 70 0.58 -15.24 5.12
C THR A 70 0.49 -16.27 3.99
N VAL A 71 -0.70 -16.47 3.43
CA VAL A 71 -0.93 -17.43 2.34
C VAL A 71 -0.13 -17.02 1.09
N ALA A 72 -0.16 -15.75 0.71
CA ALA A 72 0.55 -15.26 -0.47
C ALA A 72 2.07 -15.22 -0.27
N ALA A 73 2.57 -14.95 0.93
CA ALA A 73 4.00 -15.00 1.23
C ALA A 73 4.55 -16.43 1.07
N ILE A 74 3.83 -17.43 1.58
CA ILE A 74 4.19 -18.85 1.39
C ILE A 74 4.10 -19.23 -0.09
N GLY A 75 3.01 -18.81 -0.76
CA GLY A 75 2.77 -19.07 -2.18
C GLY A 75 3.84 -18.47 -3.10
N SER A 76 4.22 -17.22 -2.87
CA SER A 76 5.24 -16.54 -3.68
C SER A 76 6.60 -17.23 -3.60
N GLY A 77 6.99 -17.73 -2.43
CA GLY A 77 8.22 -18.51 -2.27
C GLY A 77 8.21 -19.83 -3.06
N LYS A 78 7.06 -20.50 -3.17
CA LYS A 78 6.90 -21.68 -4.04
C LYS A 78 6.95 -21.29 -5.52
N LEU A 79 6.24 -20.23 -5.89
CA LEU A 79 6.10 -19.80 -7.28
C LEU A 79 7.41 -19.26 -7.87
N LEU A 80 8.21 -18.60 -7.04
CA LEU A 80 9.56 -18.17 -7.37
C LEU A 80 10.54 -19.36 -7.51
N ARG A 81 10.42 -20.40 -6.67
CA ARG A 81 11.15 -21.66 -6.83
C ARG A 81 10.77 -22.38 -8.12
N ALA A 82 9.50 -22.30 -8.52
CA ALA A 82 9.00 -22.78 -9.80
C ALA A 82 9.39 -21.88 -11.00
N GLN A 83 10.42 -21.03 -10.86
CA GLN A 83 10.98 -20.20 -11.93
C GLN A 83 10.00 -19.19 -12.55
N THR A 84 8.93 -18.82 -11.83
CA THR A 84 7.99 -17.80 -12.31
C THR A 84 8.67 -16.43 -12.34
N PRO A 85 8.54 -15.65 -13.44
CA PRO A 85 9.21 -14.36 -13.54
C PRO A 85 8.72 -13.39 -12.47
N PRO A 86 9.62 -12.77 -11.69
CA PRO A 86 9.25 -11.89 -10.59
C PRO A 86 8.45 -10.67 -11.05
N GLY A 87 8.69 -10.17 -12.27
CA GLY A 87 7.91 -9.08 -12.85
C GLY A 87 6.45 -9.44 -13.14
N GLN A 88 6.14 -10.70 -13.45
CA GLN A 88 4.76 -11.15 -13.61
C GLN A 88 4.04 -11.20 -12.26
N LEU A 89 4.71 -11.76 -11.25
CA LEU A 89 4.15 -11.85 -9.90
C LEU A 89 3.93 -10.46 -9.27
N ALA A 90 4.87 -9.53 -9.47
CA ALA A 90 4.72 -8.16 -8.99
C ALA A 90 3.53 -7.44 -9.65
N ARG A 91 3.26 -7.68 -10.93
CA ARG A 91 2.08 -7.15 -11.62
C ARG A 91 0.77 -7.71 -11.07
N VAL A 92 0.70 -9.03 -10.89
CA VAL A 92 -0.47 -9.69 -10.27
C VAL A 92 -0.72 -9.11 -8.87
N ALA A 93 0.34 -8.96 -8.09
CA ALA A 93 0.24 -8.42 -6.75
C ALA A 93 -0.26 -6.97 -6.72
N CYS A 94 0.29 -6.09 -7.57
CA CYS A 94 -0.18 -4.71 -7.66
C CYS A 94 -1.64 -4.64 -8.17
N ALA A 95 -2.04 -5.52 -9.09
CA ALA A 95 -3.42 -5.60 -9.57
C ALA A 95 -4.39 -6.02 -8.46
N LEU A 96 -4.01 -7.00 -7.62
CA LEU A 96 -4.79 -7.40 -6.44
C LEU A 96 -4.94 -6.24 -5.43
N MET A 97 -3.88 -5.48 -5.20
CA MET A 97 -3.93 -4.31 -4.33
C MET A 97 -4.83 -3.20 -4.90
N LEU A 98 -4.79 -2.95 -6.22
CA LEU A 98 -5.71 -2.01 -6.86
C LEU A 98 -7.16 -2.45 -6.76
N LEU A 99 -7.43 -3.74 -7.00
CA LEU A 99 -8.76 -4.32 -6.81
C LEU A 99 -9.23 -4.12 -5.37
N SER A 100 -8.35 -4.37 -4.39
CA SER A 100 -8.67 -4.15 -2.98
C SER A 100 -9.08 -2.71 -2.67
N PHE A 101 -8.27 -1.72 -3.07
CA PHE A 101 -8.63 -0.32 -2.81
C PHE A 101 -9.92 0.09 -3.53
N GLY A 102 -10.15 -0.43 -4.74
CA GLY A 102 -11.43 -0.26 -5.43
C GLY A 102 -12.61 -0.83 -4.65
N LEU A 103 -12.47 -2.03 -4.09
CA LEU A 103 -13.48 -2.67 -3.24
C LEU A 103 -13.70 -1.90 -1.92
N LEU A 104 -12.63 -1.38 -1.31
CA LEU A 104 -12.73 -0.59 -0.07
C LEU A 104 -13.45 0.73 -0.31
N VAL A 105 -13.12 1.45 -1.38
CA VAL A 105 -13.81 2.68 -1.78
C VAL A 105 -15.28 2.39 -2.12
N ALA A 106 -15.55 1.29 -2.84
CA ALA A 106 -16.91 0.87 -3.15
C ALA A 106 -17.70 0.50 -1.88
N ALA A 107 -17.10 -0.23 -0.95
CA ALA A 107 -17.73 -0.60 0.32
C ALA A 107 -18.09 0.65 1.14
N LEU A 108 -17.18 1.63 1.24
CA LEU A 108 -17.45 2.89 1.94
C LEU A 108 -18.57 3.71 1.28
N ARG A 109 -18.70 3.66 -0.05
CA ARG A 109 -19.70 4.45 -0.78
C ARG A 109 -21.08 3.80 -0.83
N TRP A 110 -21.13 2.48 -1.02
CA TRP A 110 -22.39 1.76 -1.27
C TRP A 110 -22.89 0.99 -0.06
N LEU A 111 -22.00 0.55 0.84
CA LEU A 111 -22.34 -0.21 2.04
C LEU A 111 -21.63 0.39 3.29
N PRO A 112 -21.86 1.67 3.63
CA PRO A 112 -21.12 2.38 4.68
C PRO A 112 -21.19 1.69 6.05
N ASN A 113 -22.29 0.96 6.31
CA ASN A 113 -22.56 0.26 7.58
C ASN A 113 -22.19 -1.23 7.57
N SER A 114 -21.54 -1.73 6.52
CA SER A 114 -21.21 -3.15 6.38
C SER A 114 -19.72 -3.43 6.63
N PRO A 115 -19.32 -3.78 7.87
CA PRO A 115 -17.92 -4.09 8.18
C PRO A 115 -17.42 -5.36 7.47
N THR A 116 -18.34 -6.26 7.09
CA THR A 116 -18.01 -7.47 6.31
C THR A 116 -17.59 -7.14 4.88
N ALA A 117 -18.18 -6.11 4.25
CA ALA A 117 -17.77 -5.65 2.92
C ALA A 117 -16.34 -5.12 2.93
N LEU A 118 -15.97 -4.34 3.96
CA LEU A 118 -14.60 -3.86 4.18
C LEU A 118 -13.63 -5.02 4.40
N SER A 119 -14.05 -6.03 5.17
CA SER A 119 -13.25 -7.24 5.44
C SER A 119 -12.95 -8.03 4.15
N GLY A 120 -13.95 -8.16 3.27
CA GLY A 120 -13.77 -8.80 1.96
C GLY A 120 -12.78 -8.06 1.07
N GLY A 121 -12.79 -6.71 1.13
CA GLY A 121 -11.83 -5.86 0.42
C GLY A 121 -10.37 -6.04 0.89
N LEU A 122 -10.15 -6.45 2.14
CA LEU A 122 -8.79 -6.63 2.70
C LEU A 122 -8.07 -7.90 2.24
N LEU A 123 -8.82 -8.95 1.88
CA LEU A 123 -8.22 -10.20 1.43
C LEU A 123 -7.32 -10.01 0.19
N PRO A 124 -7.77 -9.37 -0.91
CA PRO A 124 -6.90 -9.10 -2.06
C PRO A 124 -5.75 -8.14 -1.72
N LEU A 125 -5.92 -7.22 -0.75
CA LEU A 125 -4.80 -6.38 -0.27
C LEU A 125 -3.70 -7.25 0.32
N GLY A 126 -4.10 -8.18 1.20
CA GLY A 126 -3.19 -9.05 1.89
C GLY A 126 -2.47 -9.97 0.93
N LEU A 127 -3.19 -10.54 -0.04
CA LEU A 127 -2.59 -11.37 -1.09
C LEU A 127 -1.55 -10.59 -1.90
N GLY A 128 -1.86 -9.36 -2.31
CA GLY A 128 -0.92 -8.53 -3.06
C GLY A 128 0.34 -8.18 -2.25
N LEU A 129 0.17 -7.74 -0.99
CA LEU A 129 1.28 -7.44 -0.10
C LEU A 129 2.17 -8.68 0.17
N GLY A 130 1.55 -9.82 0.47
CA GLY A 130 2.24 -11.08 0.73
C GLY A 130 3.03 -11.59 -0.47
N LEU A 131 2.52 -11.38 -1.69
CA LEU A 131 3.28 -11.67 -2.92
C LEU A 131 4.51 -10.76 -3.05
N LEU A 132 4.38 -9.46 -2.75
CA LEU A 132 5.45 -8.48 -3.00
C LEU A 132 6.62 -8.57 -2.02
N PHE A 133 6.40 -8.95 -0.75
CA PHE A 133 7.49 -8.92 0.24
C PHE A 133 8.70 -9.80 -0.17
N PRO A 134 8.51 -11.06 -0.61
CA PRO A 134 9.64 -11.88 -1.04
C PRO A 134 10.18 -11.45 -2.41
N ILE A 135 9.32 -10.98 -3.32
CA ILE A 135 9.71 -10.56 -4.68
C ILE A 135 10.67 -9.37 -4.63
N VAL A 136 10.32 -8.33 -3.84
CA VAL A 136 11.16 -7.14 -3.68
C VAL A 136 12.55 -7.53 -3.20
N THR A 137 12.63 -8.41 -2.20
CA THR A 137 13.89 -8.89 -1.64
C THR A 137 14.71 -9.65 -2.67
N VAL A 138 14.09 -10.61 -3.37
CA VAL A 138 14.79 -11.47 -4.33
C VAL A 138 15.28 -10.69 -5.54
N VAL A 139 14.46 -9.79 -6.08
CA VAL A 139 14.89 -8.96 -7.21
C VAL A 139 16.02 -8.03 -6.80
N ALA A 140 15.93 -7.41 -5.62
CA ALA A 140 17.01 -6.56 -5.10
C ALA A 140 18.33 -7.33 -4.93
N GLN A 141 18.27 -8.59 -4.48
CA GLN A 141 19.44 -9.47 -4.42
C GLN A 141 20.00 -9.79 -5.80
N ARG A 142 19.14 -10.16 -6.77
CA ARG A 142 19.56 -10.56 -8.13
C ARG A 142 20.23 -9.43 -8.91
N VAL A 143 19.79 -8.19 -8.70
CA VAL A 143 20.28 -7.03 -9.46
C VAL A 143 21.44 -6.31 -8.78
N SER A 144 21.95 -6.82 -7.66
CA SER A 144 23.00 -6.17 -6.87
C SER A 144 24.30 -6.98 -6.87
N PRO A 145 25.48 -6.32 -6.87
CA PRO A 145 26.75 -7.02 -6.68
C PRO A 145 26.79 -7.75 -5.34
N THR A 146 27.46 -8.91 -5.27
CA THR A 146 27.60 -9.74 -4.06
C THR A 146 28.12 -8.96 -2.86
N HIS A 147 29.05 -8.02 -3.08
CA HIS A 147 29.62 -7.18 -2.03
C HIS A 147 28.61 -6.19 -1.39
N HIS A 148 27.50 -5.84 -2.07
CA HIS A 148 26.50 -4.89 -1.60
C HIS A 148 25.14 -5.53 -1.27
N MET A 149 25.05 -6.86 -1.21
CA MET A 149 23.77 -7.57 -1.04
C MET A 149 23.01 -7.18 0.23
N GLY A 150 23.71 -6.95 1.35
CA GLY A 150 23.07 -6.55 2.61
C GLY A 150 22.40 -5.18 2.53
N ILE A 151 23.05 -4.21 1.87
CA ILE A 151 22.49 -2.87 1.66
C ILE A 151 21.34 -2.93 0.65
N ALA A 152 21.52 -3.74 -0.40
CA ALA A 152 20.53 -3.90 -1.47
C ALA A 152 19.19 -4.43 -0.98
N THR A 153 19.17 -5.32 0.00
CA THR A 153 17.92 -5.84 0.59
C THR A 153 17.34 -4.92 1.66
N ALA A 154 18.19 -4.23 2.42
CA ALA A 154 17.76 -3.32 3.46
C ALA A 154 17.10 -2.04 2.90
N ALA A 155 17.60 -1.49 1.79
CA ALA A 155 17.10 -0.22 1.27
C ALA A 155 15.62 -0.25 0.82
N PRO A 156 15.13 -1.25 0.07
CA PRO A 156 13.70 -1.35 -0.24
C PRO A 156 12.81 -1.54 1.01
N VAL A 157 13.32 -2.21 2.04
CA VAL A 157 12.64 -2.34 3.34
C VAL A 157 12.56 -1.00 4.06
N MET A 158 13.65 -0.24 4.09
CA MET A 158 13.68 1.11 4.65
C MET A 158 12.73 2.05 3.92
N LEU A 159 12.72 2.00 2.57
CA LEU A 159 11.80 2.78 1.75
C LEU A 159 10.34 2.42 1.99
N ARG A 160 10.03 1.16 2.29
CA ARG A 160 8.69 0.75 2.73
C ARG A 160 8.31 1.41 4.05
N SER A 161 9.20 1.42 5.04
CA SER A 161 8.94 2.09 6.30
C SER A 161 8.76 3.61 6.13
N LEU A 162 9.57 4.23 5.27
CA LEU A 162 9.43 5.64 4.89
C LEU A 162 8.10 5.92 4.18
N GLY A 163 7.71 5.07 3.24
CA GLY A 163 6.41 5.14 2.56
C GLY A 163 5.24 4.98 3.53
N GLY A 164 5.38 4.10 4.53
CA GLY A 164 4.41 3.95 5.61
C GLY A 164 4.27 5.21 6.45
N ALA A 165 5.36 5.69 7.03
CA ALA A 165 5.33 6.88 7.90
C ALA A 165 4.94 8.15 7.16
N GLY A 166 5.58 8.42 6.01
CA GLY A 166 5.28 9.60 5.18
C GLY A 166 3.90 9.51 4.54
N GLY A 167 3.49 8.33 4.10
CA GLY A 167 2.16 8.07 3.57
C GLY A 167 1.08 8.34 4.61
N VAL A 168 1.22 7.80 5.83
CA VAL A 168 0.25 8.06 6.91
C VAL A 168 0.16 9.53 7.24
N ALA A 169 1.27 10.26 7.33
CA ALA A 169 1.26 11.69 7.62
C ALA A 169 0.49 12.49 6.56
N LEU A 170 0.75 12.22 5.28
CA LEU A 170 0.06 12.87 4.16
C LEU A 170 -1.43 12.50 4.13
N LEU A 171 -1.74 11.22 4.27
CA LEU A 171 -3.11 10.71 4.25
C LEU A 171 -3.91 11.21 5.45
N ALA A 172 -3.29 11.36 6.62
CA ALA A 172 -3.92 11.93 7.81
C ALA A 172 -4.21 13.42 7.64
N ALA A 173 -3.29 14.18 7.03
CA ALA A 173 -3.52 15.57 6.68
C ALA A 173 -4.69 15.72 5.68
N LEU A 174 -4.76 14.85 4.67
CA LEU A 174 -5.87 14.81 3.71
C LEU A 174 -7.20 14.45 4.37
N LEU A 175 -7.21 13.45 5.26
CA LEU A 175 -8.38 13.09 6.05
C LEU A 175 -8.85 14.28 6.89
N ALA A 176 -7.95 14.93 7.62
CA ALA A 176 -8.27 16.10 8.42
C ALA A 176 -8.84 17.25 7.58
N GLN A 177 -8.26 17.51 6.39
CA GLN A 177 -8.79 18.51 5.46
C GLN A 177 -10.20 18.16 4.98
N SER A 178 -10.43 16.91 4.54
CA SER A 178 -11.77 16.48 4.09
C SER A 178 -12.83 16.60 5.18
N MET A 179 -12.48 16.22 6.42
CA MET A 179 -13.38 16.39 7.56
C MET A 179 -13.69 17.86 7.85
N GLN A 180 -12.71 18.76 7.71
CA GLN A 180 -12.94 20.20 7.88
C GLN A 180 -13.91 20.74 6.82
N GLU A 181 -13.74 20.34 5.56
CA GLU A 181 -14.62 20.76 4.44
C GLU A 181 -16.06 20.28 4.64
N GLU A 182 -16.27 19.03 5.09
CA GLU A 182 -17.62 18.48 5.34
C GLU A 182 -18.28 19.02 6.62
N LEU A 183 -17.50 19.37 7.64
CA LEU A 183 -18.04 19.88 8.92
C LEU A 183 -18.20 21.42 8.93
N MET A 184 -17.61 22.15 7.97
CA MET A 184 -17.72 23.60 7.83
C MET A 184 -19.18 24.11 7.70
N PRO A 185 -20.06 23.47 6.91
CA PRO A 185 -21.46 23.90 6.80
C PRO A 185 -22.22 23.70 8.10
N LEU A 186 -21.92 22.62 8.83
CA LEU A 186 -22.59 22.28 10.10
C LEU A 186 -22.17 23.22 11.23
N THR A 187 -20.89 23.59 11.29
CA THR A 187 -20.38 24.59 12.23
C THR A 187 -20.89 25.99 11.91
N ALA A 188 -21.01 26.35 10.63
CA ALA A 188 -21.65 27.60 10.20
C ALA A 188 -23.16 27.62 10.52
N LEU A 189 -23.88 26.52 10.33
CA LEU A 189 -25.28 26.38 10.76
C LEU A 189 -25.43 26.43 12.28
N ALA A 190 -24.54 25.80 13.05
CA ALA A 190 -24.57 25.87 14.51
C ALA A 190 -24.21 27.27 15.06
N ALA A 191 -23.38 28.02 14.33
CA ALA A 191 -23.02 29.40 14.66
C ALA A 191 -24.11 30.42 14.27
N GLY A 192 -24.91 30.13 13.22
CA GLY A 192 -25.95 31.02 12.69
C GLY A 192 -27.38 30.68 13.13
N ALA A 193 -27.70 29.40 13.37
CA ALA A 193 -29.00 28.95 13.85
C ALA A 193 -28.90 28.65 15.34
N GLY A 194 -29.62 29.42 16.17
CA GLY A 194 -29.85 29.03 17.56
C GLY A 194 -30.34 27.58 17.60
N ALA A 195 -29.77 26.76 18.49
CA ALA A 195 -29.86 25.29 18.57
C ALA A 195 -31.27 24.65 18.62
N LYS A 196 -32.35 25.38 18.32
CA LYS A 196 -33.76 24.98 18.42
C LYS A 196 -34.37 24.38 17.14
N GLN A 197 -33.67 24.36 15.99
CA GLN A 197 -34.25 23.92 14.71
C GLN A 197 -33.63 22.64 14.10
N LEU A 198 -32.82 21.90 14.86
CA LEU A 198 -32.30 20.61 14.39
C LEU A 198 -33.44 19.56 14.38
N PRO A 199 -33.78 18.92 13.24
CA PRO A 199 -34.92 18.00 13.10
C PRO A 199 -34.83 16.68 13.90
N MET A 200 -33.78 16.47 14.68
CA MET A 200 -33.50 15.26 15.48
C MET A 200 -32.79 15.67 16.78
N PRO A 201 -32.75 14.83 17.84
CA PRO A 201 -31.89 15.10 18.99
C PRO A 201 -30.47 15.39 18.51
N ALA A 202 -29.95 16.58 18.81
CA ALA A 202 -28.73 17.14 18.22
C ALA A 202 -27.51 16.21 18.30
N GLY A 203 -27.48 15.26 19.24
CA GLY A 203 -26.41 14.27 19.38
C GLY A 203 -26.34 13.22 18.27
N THR A 204 -27.47 12.73 17.74
CA THR A 204 -27.45 11.66 16.71
C THR A 204 -27.11 12.23 15.32
N PHE A 205 -27.60 13.43 15.02
CA PHE A 205 -27.30 14.11 13.76
C PHE A 205 -25.80 14.44 13.62
N VAL A 206 -25.16 14.88 14.70
CA VAL A 206 -23.71 15.17 14.72
C VAL A 206 -22.89 13.88 14.60
N ALA A 207 -23.31 12.80 15.25
CA ALA A 207 -22.64 11.51 15.13
C ALA A 207 -22.69 10.95 13.70
N ASP A 208 -23.86 10.97 13.07
CA ASP A 208 -24.03 10.51 11.68
C ASP A 208 -23.22 11.36 10.69
N ALA A 209 -23.16 12.68 10.90
CA ALA A 209 -22.36 13.59 10.09
C ALA A 209 -20.84 13.32 10.22
N ILE A 210 -20.36 13.06 11.44
CA ILE A 210 -18.94 12.71 11.67
C ILE A 210 -18.60 11.38 10.99
N THR A 211 -19.47 10.38 11.10
CA THR A 211 -19.27 9.06 10.47
C THR A 211 -19.28 9.16 8.95
N ALA A 212 -20.21 9.91 8.37
CA ALA A 212 -20.26 10.17 6.93
C ALA A 212 -18.99 10.89 6.45
N ALA A 213 -18.54 11.90 7.18
CA ALA A 213 -17.36 12.66 6.82
C ALA A 213 -16.06 11.83 6.94
N GLN A 214 -15.97 10.97 7.97
CA GLN A 214 -14.88 10.03 8.08
C GLN A 214 -14.88 9.03 6.91
N ALA A 215 -16.05 8.51 6.53
CA ALA A 215 -16.17 7.59 5.40
C ALA A 215 -15.72 8.25 4.09
N HIS A 216 -16.11 9.51 3.85
CA HIS A 216 -15.71 10.27 2.67
C HIS A 216 -14.20 10.54 2.65
N GLY A 217 -13.63 11.02 3.76
CA GLY A 217 -12.19 11.23 3.85
C GLY A 217 -11.39 9.94 3.67
N LEU A 218 -11.91 8.81 4.17
CA LEU A 218 -11.29 7.50 3.99
C LEU A 218 -11.34 7.03 2.52
N GLN A 219 -12.38 7.39 1.75
CA GLN A 219 -12.41 7.14 0.31
C GLN A 219 -11.26 7.84 -0.41
N TRP A 220 -10.96 9.10 -0.06
CA TRP A 220 -9.81 9.82 -0.60
C TRP A 220 -8.49 9.16 -0.21
N VAL A 221 -8.33 8.80 1.07
CA VAL A 221 -7.14 8.09 1.56
C VAL A 221 -6.87 6.82 0.73
N PHE A 222 -7.91 6.02 0.49
CA PHE A 222 -7.79 4.80 -0.32
C PHE A 222 -7.60 5.07 -1.81
N ALA A 223 -8.18 6.14 -2.36
CA ALA A 223 -7.93 6.56 -3.73
C ALA A 223 -6.47 6.98 -3.95
N TYR A 224 -5.87 7.72 -3.01
CA TYR A 224 -4.45 8.08 -3.07
C TYR A 224 -3.54 6.87 -2.91
N ALA A 225 -3.87 5.96 -2.00
CA ALA A 225 -3.15 4.69 -1.86
C ALA A 225 -3.24 3.86 -3.17
N ALA A 226 -4.41 3.81 -3.81
CA ALA A 226 -4.58 3.19 -5.12
C ALA A 226 -3.71 3.88 -6.19
N GLY A 227 -3.63 5.22 -6.19
CA GLY A 227 -2.75 5.99 -7.07
C GLY A 227 -1.28 5.59 -6.91
N ALA A 228 -0.80 5.47 -5.66
CA ALA A 228 0.57 5.01 -5.38
C ALA A 228 0.82 3.57 -5.89
N VAL A 229 -0.15 2.66 -5.72
CA VAL A 229 -0.07 1.30 -6.25
C VAL A 229 -0.13 1.27 -7.78
N LEU A 230 -0.91 2.16 -8.41
CA LEU A 230 -0.99 2.27 -9.87
C LEU A 230 0.36 2.71 -10.45
N LEU A 231 1.02 3.68 -9.82
CA LEU A 231 2.39 4.05 -10.15
C LEU A 231 3.34 2.86 -9.96
N ALA A 232 3.18 2.08 -8.90
CA ALA A 232 4.00 0.89 -8.69
C ALA A 232 3.78 -0.18 -9.77
N LEU A 233 2.52 -0.38 -10.20
CA LEU A 233 2.16 -1.28 -11.31
C LEU A 233 2.83 -0.84 -12.62
N LEU A 234 2.84 0.46 -12.90
CA LEU A 234 3.51 1.02 -14.07
C LEU A 234 5.02 0.76 -14.01
N VAL A 235 5.61 0.92 -12.83
CA VAL A 235 7.04 0.68 -12.57
C VAL A 235 7.42 -0.80 -12.70
N CYS A 236 6.48 -1.74 -12.47
CA CYS A 236 6.71 -3.18 -12.68
C CYS A 236 7.15 -3.53 -14.11
N ARG A 237 6.92 -2.65 -15.11
CA ARG A 237 7.41 -2.86 -16.49
C ARG A 237 8.93 -3.01 -16.57
N TRP A 238 9.66 -2.39 -15.63
CA TRP A 238 11.12 -2.41 -15.56
C TRP A 238 11.69 -3.62 -14.79
N LEU A 239 10.82 -4.50 -14.28
CA LEU A 239 11.25 -5.75 -13.65
C LEU A 239 11.57 -6.81 -14.70
N PRO A 240 12.48 -7.75 -14.41
CA PRO A 240 12.78 -8.86 -15.30
C PRO A 240 11.51 -9.69 -15.60
N GLN A 241 11.16 -9.78 -16.90
CA GLN A 241 9.95 -10.45 -17.38
C GLN A 241 10.19 -11.89 -17.87
N ARG A 242 11.45 -12.26 -18.15
CA ARG A 242 11.81 -13.59 -18.67
C ARG A 242 12.08 -14.60 -17.57
N ARG A 243 11.84 -15.89 -17.84
CA ARG A 243 12.24 -16.99 -16.96
C ARG A 243 13.76 -17.04 -16.85
N ALA A 244 14.28 -17.41 -15.68
CA ALA A 244 15.73 -17.45 -15.48
C ALA A 244 16.44 -18.41 -16.45
N GLN A 245 15.77 -19.51 -16.85
CA GLN A 245 16.30 -20.48 -17.81
C GLN A 245 16.41 -19.93 -19.23
N GLU A 246 15.43 -19.14 -19.70
CA GLU A 246 15.50 -18.52 -21.03
C GLU A 246 16.62 -17.49 -21.12
N ALA A 247 16.90 -16.77 -20.02
CA ALA A 247 18.02 -15.84 -19.96
C ALA A 247 19.38 -16.54 -20.02
N SER A 248 19.53 -17.73 -19.41
CA SER A 248 20.77 -18.52 -19.50
C SER A 248 20.95 -19.19 -20.86
N THR A 249 19.86 -19.68 -21.48
CA THR A 249 19.93 -20.31 -22.81
C THR A 249 20.25 -19.29 -23.90
N ASP A 250 19.65 -18.10 -23.86
CA ASP A 250 19.93 -17.01 -24.81
C ASP A 250 21.38 -16.47 -24.65
N ALA A 251 21.89 -16.44 -23.41
CA ALA A 251 23.30 -16.09 -23.14
C ALA A 251 24.30 -17.13 -23.69
N SER A 252 23.94 -18.41 -23.71
CA SER A 252 24.76 -19.48 -24.32
C SER A 252 24.69 -19.52 -25.85
N ILE A 253 23.66 -18.94 -26.46
CA ILE A 253 23.43 -18.96 -27.92
C ILE A 253 24.02 -17.71 -28.60
N ARG A 254 24.33 -16.63 -27.86
CA ARG A 254 25.03 -15.48 -28.45
C ARG A 254 26.45 -15.88 -28.85
N PRO A 255 26.81 -15.90 -30.15
CA PRO A 255 28.19 -16.09 -30.54
C PRO A 255 29.00 -14.94 -29.94
N VAL A 256 30.11 -15.29 -29.28
CA VAL A 256 31.15 -14.35 -28.87
C VAL A 256 31.64 -13.70 -30.16
N THR A 257 31.11 -12.52 -30.47
CA THR A 257 31.64 -11.70 -31.55
C THR A 257 32.92 -11.08 -31.00
N ALA A 258 34.04 -11.56 -31.56
CA ALA A 258 35.40 -11.11 -31.31
C ALA A 258 35.61 -9.67 -31.79
#